data_AF-A0A1E2S0M1-F1
#
_entry.id   AF-A0A1E2S0M1-F1
#
_cell.length_a   1.000
_cell.length_b   1.000
_cell.length_c   1.000
_cell.angle_alpha   90.00
_cell.angle_beta   90.00
_cell.angle_gamma   90.00
#
_symmetry.space_group_name_H-M   'P 1'
#
loop_
_entity.id
_entity.type
_entity.pdbx_description
1 polymer ?
#
loop_
_entity_poly.entity_id
_entity_poly.type
_entity_poly.pdbx_seq_one_letter_code
_entity_poly.pdbx_strand_id
1 'polypeptide(L)'
;MASTFPPDGSIYDASYSEAFDSDKLDLVQQAFDAAWLELSAAGFTADEATDGDLRSLLGEKIMALAAAGEFDSNQLVSRALKSFRAF
;
A
#
# COMPACT_ATOMS: atom_id res chain seq x y z
N MET A 1 -15.42 -3.89 -9.46
CA MET A 1 -14.36 -3.69 -10.48
C MET A 1 -13.08 -4.03 -9.76
N ALA A 2 -12.33 -5.03 -10.22
CA ALA A 2 -11.13 -5.50 -9.54
C ALA A 2 -9.99 -4.51 -9.79
N SER A 3 -9.46 -3.90 -8.73
CA SER A 3 -8.22 -3.14 -8.78
C SER A 3 -7.09 -4.14 -8.97
N THR A 4 -6.69 -4.39 -10.22
CA THR A 4 -5.56 -5.25 -10.51
C THR A 4 -4.28 -4.46 -10.25
N PHE A 5 -3.55 -4.84 -9.21
CA PHE A 5 -2.22 -4.32 -8.94
C PHE A 5 -1.25 -4.84 -10.02
N PRO A 6 -0.39 -3.99 -10.57
CA PRO A 6 0.67 -4.43 -11.47
C PRO A 6 1.61 -5.43 -10.78
N PRO A 7 1.98 -6.54 -11.46
CA PRO A 7 2.90 -7.54 -10.92
C PRO A 7 4.33 -7.02 -10.73
N ASP A 8 4.65 -5.85 -11.25
CA ASP A 8 5.94 -5.18 -11.15
C ASP A 8 6.16 -4.46 -9.80
N GLY A 9 5.18 -4.52 -8.89
CA GLY A 9 5.22 -3.79 -7.61
C GLY A 9 4.92 -2.30 -7.74
N SER A 10 4.72 -1.81 -8.96
CA SER A 10 4.22 -0.47 -9.23
C SER A 10 2.74 -0.39 -8.83
N ILE A 11 2.41 0.27 -7.73
CA ILE A 11 1.03 0.48 -7.25
C ILE A 11 0.21 1.38 -8.21
N TYR A 12 0.89 2.08 -9.13
CA TYR A 12 0.38 3.23 -9.86
C TYR A 12 -0.04 2.87 -11.28
N ASP A 13 -1.25 2.35 -11.46
CA ASP A 13 -1.89 2.38 -12.77
C ASP A 13 -2.36 3.82 -13.09
N ALA A 14 -2.39 4.18 -14.38
CA ALA A 14 -2.81 5.51 -14.85
C ALA A 14 -4.23 5.91 -14.39
N SER A 15 -5.07 4.92 -14.06
CA SER A 15 -6.40 5.12 -13.49
C SER A 15 -6.38 5.83 -12.11
N TYR A 16 -5.30 5.70 -11.35
CA TYR A 16 -5.15 6.35 -10.04
C TYR A 16 -4.64 7.79 -10.12
N SER A 17 -3.88 8.13 -11.17
CA SER A 17 -3.43 9.50 -11.42
C SER A 17 -4.55 10.48 -11.77
N GLU A 18 -5.72 10.00 -12.17
CA GLU A 18 -6.91 10.85 -12.32
C GLU A 18 -7.64 11.09 -10.98
N ALA A 19 -7.51 10.17 -10.02
CA ALA A 19 -8.18 10.26 -8.72
C ALA A 19 -7.36 11.00 -7.66
N PHE A 20 -6.04 11.03 -7.80
CA PHE A 20 -5.11 11.66 -6.87
C PHE A 20 -4.14 12.60 -7.58
N ASP A 21 -3.94 13.79 -7.01
CA ASP A 21 -2.85 14.68 -7.39
C ASP A 21 -1.48 14.00 -7.22
N SER A 22 -0.48 14.39 -8.02
CA SER A 22 0.87 13.81 -7.99
C SER A 22 1.52 13.85 -6.59
N ASP A 23 1.34 14.93 -5.82
CA ASP A 23 1.82 15.02 -4.43
C ASP A 23 1.19 13.96 -3.51
N LYS A 24 -0.10 13.64 -3.71
CA LYS A 24 -0.80 12.64 -2.90
C LYS A 24 -0.35 11.22 -3.26
N LEU A 25 -0.06 10.98 -4.54
CA LEU A 25 0.51 9.71 -5.00
C LEU A 25 1.89 9.47 -4.40
N ASP A 26 2.74 10.50 -4.38
CA ASP A 26 4.07 10.42 -3.75
C ASP A 26 3.96 10.09 -2.25
N LEU A 27 3.00 10.72 -1.56
CA LEU A 27 2.73 10.46 -0.14
C LEU A 27 2.23 9.03 0.12
N VAL A 28 1.32 8.53 -0.73
CA VAL A 28 0.85 7.14 -0.72
C VAL A 28 2.02 6.17 -0.97
N GLN A 29 2.95 6.53 -1.85
CA GLN A 29 4.13 5.72 -2.15
C GLN A 29 5.07 5.63 -0.96
N GLN A 30 5.39 6.77 -0.36
CA GLN A 30 6.23 6.80 0.84
C GLN A 30 5.61 6.02 1.99
N ALA A 31 4.29 6.14 2.18
CA ALA A 31 3.57 5.37 3.19
C ALA A 31 3.60 3.86 2.90
N PHE A 32 3.46 3.47 1.63
CA PHE A 32 3.56 2.08 1.22
C PHE A 32 4.94 1.49 1.49
N ASP A 33 6.00 2.18 1.06
CA ASP A 33 7.37 1.72 1.21
C ASP A 33 7.75 1.58 2.70
N ALA A 34 7.36 2.56 3.52
CA ALA A 34 7.57 2.52 4.97
C ALA A 34 6.80 1.37 5.64
N ALA A 35 5.53 1.16 5.30
CA ALA A 35 4.73 0.07 5.84
C ALA A 35 5.27 -1.30 5.38
N TRP A 36 5.76 -1.39 4.15
CA TRP A 36 6.37 -2.60 3.63
C TRP A 36 7.67 -2.94 4.36
N LEU A 37 8.53 -1.95 4.60
CA LEU A 37 9.76 -2.11 5.37
C LEU A 37 9.49 -2.62 6.79
N GLU A 38 8.48 -2.07 7.45
CA GLU A 38 8.05 -2.49 8.79
C GLU A 38 7.51 -3.93 8.79
N LEU A 39 6.70 -4.32 7.79
CA LEU A 39 6.21 -5.69 7.63
C LEU A 39 7.36 -6.68 7.38
N SER A 40 8.29 -6.31 6.50
CA SER A 40 9.47 -7.11 6.20
C SER A 40 10.36 -7.27 7.45
N ALA A 41 10.57 -6.19 8.21
CA ALA A 41 11.28 -6.23 9.49
C ALA A 41 10.57 -7.06 10.57
N ALA A 42 9.24 -7.14 10.52
CA ALA A 42 8.45 -8.01 11.39
C ALA A 42 8.48 -9.50 10.97
N GLY A 43 9.15 -9.85 9.87
CA GLY A 43 9.32 -11.22 9.40
C GLY A 43 8.17 -11.75 8.53
N PHE A 44 7.35 -10.88 7.95
CA PHE A 44 6.23 -11.28 7.07
C PHE A 44 6.65 -11.82 5.68
N THR A 45 7.94 -12.06 5.43
CA THR A 45 8.44 -12.61 4.16
C THR A 45 8.27 -14.14 4.13
N ALA A 46 7.08 -14.63 3.77
CA ALA A 46 6.78 -16.07 3.82
C ALA A 46 7.20 -16.86 2.57
N ASP A 47 7.22 -16.24 1.38
CA ASP A 47 7.64 -16.84 0.10
C ASP A 47 7.60 -15.74 -0.98
N GLU A 48 8.37 -15.81 -2.06
CA GLU A 48 8.38 -14.80 -3.14
C GLU A 48 6.99 -14.66 -3.81
N ALA A 49 6.23 -15.75 -3.91
CA ALA A 49 4.84 -15.71 -4.39
C ALA A 49 3.89 -15.05 -3.38
N THR A 50 4.16 -15.21 -2.08
CA THR A 50 3.36 -14.59 -1.01
C THR A 50 3.75 -13.12 -0.81
N ASP A 51 4.98 -12.74 -1.13
CA ASP A 51 5.50 -11.38 -1.07
C ASP A 51 4.75 -10.44 -2.01
N GLY A 52 4.52 -10.87 -3.25
CA GLY A 52 3.72 -10.13 -4.23
C GLY A 52 2.26 -9.95 -3.81
N ASP A 53 1.65 -10.98 -3.23
CA ASP A 53 0.28 -10.92 -2.69
C ASP A 53 0.19 -9.99 -1.47
N LEU A 54 1.15 -10.08 -0.53
CA LEU A 54 1.22 -9.19 0.63
C LEU A 54 1.47 -7.73 0.21
N ARG A 55 2.34 -7.48 -0.76
CA ARG A 55 2.55 -6.13 -1.32
C ARG A 55 1.28 -5.58 -1.94
N SER A 56 0.59 -6.37 -2.74
CA SER A 56 -0.67 -5.96 -3.37
C SER A 56 -1.72 -5.59 -2.33
N LEU A 57 -1.89 -6.45 -1.31
CA LEU A 57 -2.88 -6.26 -0.25
C LEU A 57 -2.53 -5.05 0.65
N LEU A 58 -1.25 -4.73 0.83
CA LEU A 58 -0.80 -3.54 1.55
C LEU A 58 -1.09 -2.26 0.76
N GLY A 59 -0.81 -2.28 -0.54
CA GLY A 59 -1.11 -1.18 -1.45
C GLY A 59 -2.60 -0.87 -1.47
N GLU A 60 -3.43 -1.91 -1.54
CA GLU A 60 -4.89 -1.78 -1.57
C GLU A 60 -5.44 -1.12 -0.30
N LYS A 61 -4.89 -1.48 0.87
CA LYS A 61 -5.29 -0.84 2.14
C LYS A 61 -4.86 0.62 2.22
N ILE A 62 -3.63 0.95 1.81
CA ILE A 62 -3.14 2.34 1.85
C ILE A 62 -3.93 3.21 0.87
N MET A 63 -4.22 2.70 -0.32
CA MET A 63 -5.05 3.40 -1.29
C MET A 63 -6.49 3.59 -0.81
N ALA A 64 -7.08 2.59 -0.15
CA ALA A 64 -8.42 2.73 0.43
C ALA A 64 -8.46 3.81 1.52
N LEU A 65 -7.41 3.92 2.34
CA LEU A 65 -7.29 4.96 3.36
C LEU A 65 -7.07 6.35 2.74
N ALA A 66 -6.24 6.44 1.71
CA ALA A 66 -6.05 7.68 0.95
C ALA A 66 -7.34 8.12 0.25
N ALA A 67 -8.10 7.18 -0.32
CA ALA A 67 -9.39 7.45 -0.95
C ALA A 67 -10.46 7.87 0.07
N ALA A 68 -10.35 7.40 1.32
CA ALA A 68 -11.18 7.86 2.43
C ALA A 68 -10.83 9.29 2.91
N GLY A 69 -9.80 9.92 2.32
CA GLY A 69 -9.36 11.28 2.63
C GLY A 69 -8.19 11.36 3.61
N GLU A 70 -7.54 10.24 3.93
CA GLU A 70 -6.43 10.20 4.88
C GLU A 70 -5.08 10.31 4.18
N PHE A 71 -4.41 11.45 4.34
CA PHE A 71 -3.14 11.76 3.68
C PHE A 71 -2.01 11.99 4.70
N ASP A 72 -2.16 11.48 5.91
CA ASP A 72 -1.09 11.48 6.90
C ASP A 72 -0.27 10.19 6.74
N SER A 73 0.99 10.29 6.32
CA SER A 73 1.83 9.11 6.06
C SER A 73 1.94 8.20 7.28
N ASN A 74 2.03 8.77 8.49
CA ASN A 74 2.12 7.98 9.71
C ASN A 74 0.83 7.21 10.01
N GLN A 75 -0.33 7.82 9.80
CA GLN A 75 -1.61 7.13 9.94
C GLN A 75 -1.83 6.08 8.85
N LEU A 76 -1.46 6.38 7.60
CA LEU A 76 -1.53 5.44 6.48
C LEU A 76 -0.71 4.18 6.80
N VAL A 77 0.55 4.36 7.21
CA VAL A 77 1.45 3.27 7.64
C VAL A 77 0.85 2.52 8.82
N SER A 78 0.51 3.22 9.91
CA SER A 78 0.04 2.58 11.15
C SER A 78 -1.26 1.80 10.94
N ARG A 79 -2.21 2.33 10.15
CA ARG A 79 -3.48 1.66 9.88
C ARG A 79 -3.31 0.49 8.92
N ALA A 80 -2.48 0.63 7.89
CA ALA A 80 -2.18 -0.46 6.98
C ALA A 80 -1.53 -1.63 7.72
N LEU A 81 -0.49 -1.37 8.52
CA LEU A 81 0.18 -2.36 9.37
C LEU A 81 -0.76 -3.01 10.38
N LYS A 82 -1.59 -2.22 11.08
CA LYS A 82 -2.55 -2.74 12.05
C LYS A 82 -3.59 -3.64 11.40
N SER A 83 -4.01 -3.30 10.18
CA SER A 83 -4.98 -4.08 9.42
C SER A 83 -4.36 -5.35 8.83
N PHE A 84 -3.03 -5.39 8.63
CA PHE A 84 -2.26 -6.59 8.31
C PHE A 84 -2.11 -7.54 9.50
N ARG A 85 -1.77 -7.00 10.68
CA ARG A 85 -1.52 -7.79 11.89
C ARG A 85 -2.80 -8.32 12.56
N ALA A 86 -3.97 -7.89 12.10
CA ALA A 86 -5.27 -8.35 12.58
C ALA A 86 -5.76 -9.64 11.88
N PHE A 87 -5.00 -10.14 10.91
CA PHE A 87 -5.22 -11.42 10.21
C PHE A 87 -4.36 -12.51 10.84
#